data_AF-A0A355ARE4-F1
#
_entry.id   AF-A0A355ARE4-F1
#
_cell.length_a   1.000
_cell.length_b   1.000
_cell.length_c   1.000
_cell.angle_alpha   90.00
_cell.angle_beta   90.00
_cell.angle_gamma   90.00
#
_symmetry.space_group_name_H-M   'P 1'
#
loop_
_entity.id
_entity.type
_entity.pdbx_description
1 polymer ?
#
loop_
_entity_poly.entity_id
_entity_poly.type
_entity_poly.pdbx_seq_one_letter_code
_entity_poly.pdbx_strand_id
1 'polypeptide(L)'
;MADSDSQAEDILADPDGTFAFYYRYIRGVRQIEEFRDKQTESIETLNELLEVPQALVDCVIAGSTSTVLERLIEMTDTLGRFGTLVMVAQDWDDPTLWRSSMKRLAEDITPTLSQYADQLPALD
;
A
#
# COMPACT_ATOMS: atom_id res chain seq x y z
N MET A 1 5.43 -6.22 -0.10
CA MET A 1 5.92 -7.11 -1.17
C MET A 1 5.38 -8.49 -0.90
N ALA A 2 4.98 -9.17 -1.96
CA ALA A 2 4.55 -10.56 -1.98
C ALA A 2 5.56 -11.39 -2.78
N ASP A 3 5.42 -12.71 -2.76
CA ASP A 3 6.25 -13.62 -3.56
C ASP A 3 5.96 -13.51 -5.07
N SER A 4 4.77 -13.03 -5.44
CA SER A 4 4.36 -12.77 -6.83
C SER A 4 3.35 -11.62 -6.92
N ASP A 5 3.13 -11.09 -8.12
CA ASP A 5 2.09 -10.08 -8.36
C ASP A 5 0.70 -10.66 -8.10
N SER A 6 0.44 -11.89 -8.52
CA SER A 6 -0.84 -12.58 -8.24
C SER A 6 -1.10 -12.75 -6.74
N GLN A 7 -0.08 -13.06 -5.93
CA GLN A 7 -0.27 -13.12 -4.48
C GLN A 7 -0.59 -11.72 -3.91
N ALA A 8 0.04 -10.66 -4.42
CA ALA A 8 -0.28 -9.29 -4.01
C ALA A 8 -1.72 -8.91 -4.40
N GLU A 9 -2.17 -9.30 -5.59
CA GLU A 9 -3.55 -9.12 -6.05
C GLU A 9 -4.54 -9.84 -5.12
N ASP A 10 -4.26 -11.11 -4.77
CA ASP A 10 -5.11 -11.87 -3.84
C ASP A 10 -5.20 -11.20 -2.46
N ILE A 11 -4.08 -10.72 -1.92
CA ILE A 11 -4.04 -9.99 -0.63
C ILE A 11 -4.89 -8.71 -0.69
N LEU A 12 -4.84 -7.96 -1.79
CA LEU A 12 -5.59 -6.72 -1.94
C LEU A 12 -7.06 -6.93 -2.32
N ALA A 13 -7.39 -8.09 -2.90
CA ALA A 13 -8.75 -8.44 -3.30
C ALA A 13 -9.62 -8.89 -2.11
N ASP A 14 -9.03 -9.24 -0.96
CA ASP A 14 -9.78 -9.60 0.23
C ASP A 14 -10.55 -8.39 0.79
N PRO A 15 -11.90 -8.38 0.74
CA PRO A 15 -12.71 -7.25 1.21
C PRO A 15 -12.61 -7.03 2.72
N ASP A 16 -12.17 -8.03 3.49
CA ASP A 16 -11.90 -7.91 4.92
C ASP A 16 -10.41 -8.02 5.28
N GLY A 17 -9.54 -8.02 4.27
CA GLY A 17 -8.09 -8.01 4.46
C GLY A 17 -7.60 -6.72 5.14
N THR A 18 -6.40 -6.77 5.70
CA THR A 18 -5.86 -5.68 6.54
C THR A 18 -5.82 -4.31 5.83
N PHE A 19 -5.56 -4.29 4.51
CA PHE A 19 -5.57 -3.05 3.73
C PHE A 19 -7.00 -2.52 3.51
N ALA A 20 -7.94 -3.40 3.16
CA ALA A 20 -9.34 -3.01 2.99
C ALA A 20 -9.92 -2.48 4.31
N PHE A 21 -9.61 -3.14 5.43
CA PHE A 21 -9.95 -2.68 6.77
C PHE A 21 -9.37 -1.28 7.06
N TYR A 22 -8.08 -1.06 6.81
CA TYR A 22 -7.44 0.23 7.05
C TYR A 22 -8.13 1.37 6.31
N TYR A 23 -8.39 1.20 5.01
CA TYR A 23 -9.05 2.24 4.21
C TYR A 23 -10.52 2.42 4.58
N ARG A 24 -11.25 1.32 4.86
CA ARG A 24 -12.61 1.38 5.39
C ARG A 24 -12.66 2.17 6.69
N TYR A 25 -11.76 1.90 7.62
CA TYR A 25 -11.69 2.60 8.90
C TYR A 25 -11.38 4.10 8.72
N ILE A 26 -10.28 4.46 8.04
CA ILE A 26 -9.85 5.86 7.97
C ILE A 26 -10.81 6.73 7.14
N ARG A 27 -11.42 6.17 6.10
CA ARG A 27 -12.43 6.87 5.30
C ARG A 27 -13.77 6.95 6.04
N GLY A 28 -14.17 5.89 6.75
CA GLY A 28 -15.36 5.88 7.60
C GLY A 28 -15.29 6.92 8.72
N VAL A 29 -14.13 7.06 9.39
CA VAL A 29 -13.91 8.11 10.41
C VAL A 29 -14.06 9.51 9.82
N ARG A 30 -13.62 9.75 8.58
CA ARG A 30 -13.77 11.05 7.90
C ARG A 30 -15.21 11.38 7.55
N GLN A 31 -16.08 10.38 7.41
CA GLN A 31 -17.48 10.52 7.01
C GLN A 31 -18.43 10.05 8.12
N ILE A 32 -18.01 10.17 9.40
CA ILE A 32 -18.69 9.52 10.53
C ILE A 32 -20.17 9.89 10.68
N GLU A 33 -20.56 11.11 10.29
CA GLU A 33 -21.95 11.56 10.35
C GLU A 33 -22.85 10.80 9.36
N GLU A 34 -22.35 10.53 8.15
CA GLU A 34 -23.06 9.79 7.10
C GLU A 34 -23.07 8.28 7.38
N PHE A 35 -22.05 7.78 8.09
CA PHE A 35 -21.87 6.36 8.39
C PHE A 35 -22.54 5.89 9.68
N ARG A 36 -22.98 6.81 10.54
CA ARG A 36 -23.54 6.45 11.86
C ARG A 36 -24.70 5.45 11.75
N ASP A 37 -25.55 5.60 10.75
CA ASP A 37 -26.75 4.78 10.58
C ASP A 37 -26.52 3.60 9.61
N LYS A 38 -25.27 3.37 9.16
CA LYS A 38 -24.88 2.32 8.20
C LYS A 38 -24.09 1.17 8.84
N GLN A 39 -24.00 1.14 10.17
CA GLN A 39 -23.18 0.15 10.89
C GLN A 39 -23.63 -1.30 10.71
N THR A 40 -24.85 -1.53 10.24
CA THR A 40 -25.40 -2.86 10.00
C THR A 40 -25.25 -3.34 8.56
N GLU A 41 -24.73 -2.50 7.65
CA GLU A 41 -24.47 -2.87 6.26
C GLU A 41 -23.35 -3.91 6.16
N SER A 42 -23.34 -4.69 5.07
CA SER A 42 -22.25 -5.65 4.84
C SER A 42 -20.92 -4.94 4.60
N ILE A 43 -19.82 -5.65 4.84
CA ILE A 43 -18.46 -5.12 4.63
C ILE A 43 -18.25 -4.70 3.18
N GLU A 44 -18.75 -5.48 2.23
CA GLU A 44 -18.65 -5.19 0.80
C GLU A 44 -19.40 -3.89 0.46
N THR A 45 -20.62 -3.73 0.99
CA THR A 45 -21.42 -2.51 0.80
C THR A 45 -20.70 -1.30 1.39
N LEU A 46 -20.11 -1.43 2.57
CA LEU A 46 -19.31 -0.38 3.20
C LEU A 46 -18.05 -0.05 2.39
N ASN A 47 -17.36 -1.06 1.85
CA ASN A 47 -16.19 -0.88 1.00
C ASN A 47 -16.52 -0.12 -0.29
N GLU A 48 -17.65 -0.43 -0.93
CA GLU A 48 -18.13 0.29 -2.11
C GLU A 48 -18.47 1.75 -1.77
N LEU A 49 -19.27 1.97 -0.71
CA LEU A 49 -19.66 3.31 -0.27
C LEU A 49 -18.46 4.20 0.09
N LEU A 50 -17.40 3.61 0.64
CA LEU A 50 -16.17 4.31 1.02
C LEU A 50 -15.12 4.32 -0.10
N GLU A 51 -15.44 3.79 -1.28
CA GLU A 51 -14.55 3.65 -2.43
C GLU A 51 -13.20 3.00 -2.05
N VAL A 52 -13.25 1.99 -1.17
CA VAL A 52 -12.08 1.25 -0.69
C VAL A 52 -11.29 0.61 -1.85
N PRO A 53 -11.92 -0.07 -2.84
CA PRO A 53 -11.17 -0.63 -3.96
C PRO A 53 -10.34 0.41 -4.71
N GLN A 54 -10.90 1.61 -4.94
CA GLN A 54 -10.18 2.69 -5.60
C GLN A 54 -9.03 3.21 -4.73
N ALA A 55 -9.24 3.33 -3.42
CA ALA A 55 -8.19 3.70 -2.47
C ALA A 55 -6.97 2.76 -2.53
N LEU A 56 -7.22 1.46 -2.64
CA LEU A 56 -6.18 0.45 -2.74
C LEU A 56 -5.37 0.61 -4.03
N VAL A 57 -6.06 0.81 -5.16
CA VAL A 57 -5.41 1.06 -6.46
C VAL A 57 -4.53 2.31 -6.43
N ASP A 58 -5.05 3.40 -5.86
CA ASP A 58 -4.40 4.70 -5.90
C ASP A 58 -3.24 4.84 -4.91
N CYS A 59 -3.35 4.19 -3.74
CA CYS A 59 -2.46 4.46 -2.61
C CYS A 59 -1.58 3.28 -2.19
N VAL A 60 -1.83 2.06 -2.67
CA VAL A 60 -1.04 0.88 -2.28
C VAL A 60 -0.08 0.47 -3.39
N ILE A 61 1.21 0.48 -3.06
CA ILE A 61 2.27 -0.11 -3.87
C ILE A 61 2.50 -1.54 -3.38
N ALA A 62 1.90 -2.50 -4.08
CA ALA A 62 2.05 -3.93 -3.82
C ALA A 62 2.39 -4.69 -5.11
N GLY A 63 3.00 -5.86 -4.93
CA GLY A 63 3.49 -6.71 -6.01
C GLY A 63 4.67 -7.56 -5.55
N SER A 64 5.26 -8.25 -6.51
CA SER A 64 6.60 -8.82 -6.43
C SER A 64 7.66 -7.75 -6.15
N THR A 65 8.87 -8.16 -5.78
CA THR A 65 9.98 -7.21 -5.53
C THR A 65 10.25 -6.32 -6.75
N SER A 66 10.21 -6.86 -7.98
CA SER A 66 10.44 -6.08 -9.21
C SER A 66 9.33 -5.06 -9.45
N THR A 67 8.06 -5.48 -9.33
CA THR A 67 6.91 -4.60 -9.55
C THR A 67 6.88 -3.44 -8.55
N VAL A 68 7.20 -3.71 -7.28
CA VAL A 68 7.29 -2.64 -6.27
C VAL A 68 8.45 -1.68 -6.55
N LEU A 69 9.62 -2.19 -6.96
CA LEU A 69 10.75 -1.35 -7.33
C LEU A 69 10.41 -0.43 -8.52
N GLU A 70 9.79 -0.97 -9.57
CA GLU A 70 9.36 -0.20 -10.75
C GLU A 70 8.39 0.91 -10.36
N ARG A 71 7.34 0.61 -9.58
CA ARG A 71 6.38 1.63 -9.12
C ARG A 71 7.01 2.69 -8.21
N LEU A 72 8.01 2.33 -7.41
CA LEU A 72 8.76 3.29 -6.60
C LEU A 72 9.67 4.18 -7.47
N ILE A 73 10.26 3.63 -8.53
CA ILE A 73 11.00 4.42 -9.53
C ILE A 73 10.06 5.41 -10.22
N GLU A 74 8.89 4.96 -10.71
CA GLU A 74 7.88 5.83 -11.32
C GLU A 74 7.42 6.95 -10.38
N MET A 75 7.22 6.61 -9.09
CA MET A 75 6.91 7.60 -8.06
C MET A 75 8.06 8.61 -7.89
N THR A 76 9.31 8.15 -7.90
CA THR A 76 10.49 9.01 -7.77
C THR A 76 10.67 9.92 -8.99
N ASP A 77 10.41 9.41 -10.20
CA ASP A 77 10.39 10.20 -11.43
C ASP A 77 9.33 11.30 -11.39
N THR A 78 8.18 11.00 -10.80
CA THR A 78 7.04 11.93 -10.74
C THR A 78 7.21 12.98 -9.64
N LEU A 79 7.69 12.58 -8.46
CA LEU A 79 7.73 13.42 -7.26
C LEU A 79 9.11 14.03 -6.97
N GLY A 80 10.16 13.53 -7.64
CA GLY A 80 11.54 13.85 -7.36
C GLY A 80 12.13 13.05 -6.18
N ARG A 81 13.37 13.39 -5.83
CA ARG A 81 14.14 12.69 -4.79
C ARG A 81 13.50 12.90 -3.41
N PHE A 82 13.52 11.85 -2.59
CA PHE A 82 13.13 11.92 -1.18
C PHE A 82 14.25 11.37 -0.29
N GLY A 83 14.30 11.81 0.97
CA GLY A 83 15.33 11.39 1.92
C GLY A 83 15.06 10.06 2.61
N THR A 84 13.80 9.71 2.86
CA THR A 84 13.44 8.48 3.60
C THR A 84 12.12 7.94 3.10
N LEU A 85 12.13 6.66 2.70
CA LEU A 85 10.91 5.89 2.46
C LEU A 85 10.43 5.29 3.78
N VAL A 86 9.23 5.69 4.22
CA VAL A 86 8.61 5.15 5.44
C VAL A 86 7.60 4.07 5.03
N MET A 87 7.90 2.82 5.36
CA MET A 87 6.94 1.72 5.19
C MET A 87 5.87 1.79 6.29
N VAL A 88 4.61 1.93 5.89
CA VAL A 88 3.47 1.81 6.79
C VAL A 88 3.18 0.32 6.98
N ALA A 89 3.34 -0.17 8.21
CA ALA A 89 2.97 -1.52 8.58
C ALA A 89 1.46 -1.58 8.87
N GLN A 90 0.80 -2.58 8.30
CA GLN A 90 -0.57 -2.95 8.65
C GLN A 90 -0.56 -4.04 9.73
N ASP A 91 -1.73 -4.58 10.10
CA ASP A 91 -1.80 -5.65 11.09
C ASP A 91 -1.05 -6.90 10.61
N TRP A 92 -0.26 -7.52 11.50
CA TRP A 92 0.57 -8.67 11.16
C TRP A 92 -0.18 -10.00 11.25
N ASP A 93 -1.24 -10.13 10.47
CA ASP A 93 -2.03 -11.36 10.32
C ASP A 93 -1.20 -12.56 9.80
N ASP A 94 -0.28 -12.32 8.87
CA ASP A 94 0.80 -13.25 8.49
C ASP A 94 2.19 -12.67 8.83
N PRO A 95 2.70 -12.93 10.06
CA PRO A 95 4.01 -12.43 10.48
C PRO A 95 5.18 -12.86 9.59
N THR A 96 5.08 -13.99 8.89
CA THR A 96 6.15 -14.47 8.02
C THR A 96 6.20 -13.64 6.75
N LEU A 97 5.05 -13.44 6.11
CA LEU A 97 4.90 -12.57 4.94
C LEU A 97 5.36 -11.15 5.25
N TRP A 98 4.90 -10.54 6.33
CA TRP A 98 5.23 -9.14 6.63
C TRP A 98 6.71 -8.91 6.96
N ARG A 99 7.33 -9.85 7.69
CA ARG A 99 8.79 -9.80 7.93
C ARG A 99 9.58 -9.99 6.64
N SER A 100 9.17 -10.93 5.79
CA SER A 100 9.77 -11.13 4.47
C SER A 100 9.65 -9.87 3.62
N SER A 101 8.47 -9.24 3.61
CA SER A 101 8.23 -7.95 2.96
C SER A 101 9.21 -6.89 3.46
N MET A 102 9.24 -6.60 4.76
CA MET A 102 10.17 -5.59 5.30
C MET A 102 11.64 -5.88 4.94
N LYS A 103 12.05 -7.15 5.01
CA LYS A 103 13.41 -7.57 4.63
C LYS A 103 13.70 -7.27 3.16
N ARG A 104 12.81 -7.65 2.25
CA ARG A 104 12.94 -7.37 0.80
C ARG A 104 12.99 -5.86 0.52
N LEU A 105 12.22 -5.05 1.25
CA LEU A 105 12.29 -3.59 1.11
C LEU A 105 13.68 -3.06 1.46
N ALA A 106 14.21 -3.51 2.60
CA ALA A 106 15.48 -3.04 3.13
C ALA A 106 16.69 -3.54 2.31
N GLU A 107 16.69 -4.81 1.94
CA GLU A 107 17.85 -5.48 1.34
C GLU A 107 17.85 -5.42 -0.19
N ASP A 108 16.68 -5.57 -0.84
CA ASP A 108 16.61 -5.70 -2.30
C ASP A 108 16.24 -4.37 -2.99
N ILE A 109 15.32 -3.60 -2.39
CA ILE A 109 14.75 -2.39 -3.02
C ILE A 109 15.54 -1.14 -2.64
N THR A 110 15.76 -0.89 -1.35
CA THR A 110 16.32 0.36 -0.84
C THR A 110 17.68 0.71 -1.50
N PRO A 111 18.65 -0.21 -1.64
CA PRO A 111 19.93 0.10 -2.28
C PRO A 111 19.77 0.51 -3.74
N THR A 112 18.97 -0.25 -4.50
CA THR A 112 18.73 -0.01 -5.93
C THR A 112 17.99 1.30 -6.16
N LEU A 113 16.95 1.56 -5.37
CA LEU A 113 16.18 2.80 -5.45
C LEU A 113 17.02 4.03 -5.08
N SER A 114 17.91 3.90 -4.09
CA SER A 114 18.84 4.98 -3.72
C SER A 114 19.83 5.29 -4.84
N GLN A 115 20.43 4.26 -5.43
CA GLN A 115 21.33 4.41 -6.57
C GLN A 115 20.63 5.05 -7.78
N TYR A 116 19.36 4.71 -8.01
CA TYR A 116 18.54 5.33 -9.04
C TYR A 116 18.28 6.81 -8.72
N ALA A 117 17.82 7.11 -7.50
CA ALA A 117 17.51 8.48 -7.08
C ALA A 117 18.73 9.41 -7.09
N ASP A 118 19.94 8.91 -6.86
CA ASP A 118 21.18 9.70 -6.93
C ASP A 118 21.55 10.14 -8.35
N GLN A 119 20.95 9.56 -9.38
CA GLN A 119 21.11 10.00 -10.77
C GLN A 119 20.19 11.16 -11.12
N LEU A 120 19.17 11.43 -10.32
CA LEU A 120 18.24 12.51 -10.53
C LEU A 120 18.83 13.85 -10.06
N PRO A 121 18.43 14.98 -10.66
CA PRO A 121 18.81 16.30 -10.19
C PRO A 121 18.46 16.47 -8.70
N ALA A 122 19.29 17.22 -7.97
CA ALA A 122 18.91 17.67 -6.64
C ALA A 122 17.66 18.56 -6.74
N LEU A 123 16.74 18.42 -5.80
CA LEU A 123 15.68 19.40 -5.62
C LEU A 123 16.34 20.70 -5.13
N ASP A 124 16.16 21.75 -5.91
CA ASP A 124 16.64 23.12 -5.70
C ASP A 124 15.95 23.85 -4.54
#